data_AF-A0A8T5JXE8-F1
#
_entry.id   AF-A0A8T5JXE8-F1
#
_cell.length_a   1.000
_cell.length_b   1.000
_cell.length_c   1.000
_cell.angle_alpha   90.00
_cell.angle_beta   90.00
_cell.angle_gamma   90.00
#
_symmetry.space_group_name_H-M   'P 1'
#
loop_
_entity.id
_entity.type
_entity.pdbx_description
1 polymer ?
#
loop_
_entity_poly.entity_id
_entity_poly.type
_entity_poly.pdbx_seq_one_letter_code
_entity_poly.pdbx_strand_id
1 'polypeptide(L)'
;MSAYVDLLQEYREKFDKEIFPLLASHELIRKKTGLVYHSFQKRIDRIELQKKSIESKVFLLKQHMSDGNKVEDFDKSTMFDLICMFAQGTLSYFEIYKSCLKFSLNFEKIGIVKENPGYNEMIDHLGDYKNNGIQVFHKAGLRTFFNVDLRNVLKNDSWWINNNFEFTYEEPDGTELSLSIGELYGELASINSIVLGFTENHQKNSDNEPLE
;
A
#
# COMPACT_ATOMS: atom_id res chain seq x y z
N MET A 1 4.75 11.90 16.18
CA MET A 1 4.78 11.22 14.87
C MET A 1 5.87 10.17 14.93
N SER A 2 5.51 8.88 14.89
CA SER A 2 6.45 7.74 14.91
C SER A 2 7.47 7.85 13.77
N ALA A 3 8.65 7.24 13.92
CA ALA A 3 9.58 7.17 12.82
C ALA A 3 9.00 6.26 11.72
N TYR A 4 9.30 6.56 10.46
CA TYR A 4 8.82 5.77 9.32
C TYR A 4 9.18 4.30 9.42
N VAL A 5 10.38 4.02 9.94
CA VAL A 5 10.89 2.66 10.13
C VAL A 5 10.03 1.89 11.14
N ASP A 6 9.59 2.54 12.21
CA ASP A 6 8.74 1.92 13.22
C ASP A 6 7.36 1.57 12.63
N LEU A 7 6.75 2.51 11.90
CA LEU A 7 5.48 2.29 11.20
C LEU A 7 5.60 1.15 10.18
N LEU A 8 6.67 1.16 9.39
CA LEU A 8 6.92 0.13 8.40
C LEU A 8 7.08 -1.26 9.04
N GLN A 9 7.78 -1.34 10.17
CA GLN A 9 7.93 -2.60 10.91
C GLN A 9 6.58 -3.07 11.50
N GLU A 10 5.81 -2.17 12.10
CA GLU A 10 4.50 -2.49 12.68
C GLU A 10 3.56 -3.12 11.64
N TYR A 11 3.38 -2.45 10.50
CA TYR A 11 2.53 -2.96 9.43
C TYR A 11 3.10 -4.23 8.79
N ARG A 12 4.43 -4.35 8.73
CA ARG A 12 5.08 -5.56 8.22
C ARG A 12 4.79 -6.77 9.11
N GLU A 13 4.93 -6.62 10.42
CA GLU A 13 4.63 -7.68 11.38
C GLU A 13 3.17 -8.13 11.28
N LYS A 14 2.24 -7.18 11.12
CA LYS A 14 0.83 -7.49 10.93
C LYS A 14 0.60 -8.31 9.66
N PHE A 15 1.19 -7.90 8.53
CA PHE A 15 1.10 -8.66 7.27
C PHE A 15 1.67 -10.09 7.41
N ASP A 16 2.85 -10.21 8.01
CA ASP A 16 3.56 -11.48 8.14
C ASP A 16 2.88 -12.45 9.13
N LYS A 17 2.14 -11.94 10.12
CA LYS A 17 1.43 -12.75 11.12
C LYS A 17 0.01 -13.09 10.70
N GLU A 18 -0.71 -12.15 10.10
CA GLU A 18 -2.15 -12.27 9.88
C GLU A 18 -2.52 -12.67 8.44
N ILE A 19 -1.76 -12.21 7.44
CA ILE A 19 -2.16 -12.34 6.02
C ILE A 19 -1.33 -13.39 5.30
N PHE A 20 0.00 -13.24 5.30
CA PHE A 20 0.88 -14.09 4.50
C PHE A 20 0.78 -15.59 4.84
N PRO A 21 0.70 -16.02 6.12
CA PRO A 21 0.57 -17.43 6.46
C PRO A 21 -0.71 -18.06 5.90
N LEU A 22 -1.81 -17.30 5.85
CA LEU A 22 -3.08 -17.76 5.27
C LEU A 22 -2.97 -17.92 3.75
N LEU A 23 -2.31 -16.96 3.07
CA LEU A 23 -2.04 -17.04 1.64
C LEU A 23 -1.20 -18.28 1.28
N ALA A 24 -0.16 -18.56 2.07
CA ALA A 24 0.75 -19.68 1.85
C ALA A 24 0.12 -21.04 2.19
N SER A 25 -0.47 -21.18 3.38
CA SER A 25 -1.06 -22.45 3.85
C SER A 25 -2.24 -22.93 2.99
N HIS A 26 -2.93 -22.01 2.32
CA HIS A 26 -4.01 -22.31 1.39
C HIS A 26 -3.56 -22.30 -0.07
N GLU A 27 -2.25 -22.22 -0.36
CA GLU A 27 -1.66 -22.19 -1.70
C GLU A 27 -2.32 -21.16 -2.65
N LEU A 28 -2.73 -20.03 -2.08
CA LEU A 28 -3.36 -18.93 -2.81
C LEU A 28 -2.34 -18.07 -3.55
N ILE A 29 -1.05 -18.31 -3.28
CA ILE A 29 0.08 -17.74 -4.00
C ILE A 29 0.88 -18.85 -4.70
N ARG A 30 1.35 -18.56 -5.92
CA ARG A 30 2.23 -19.37 -6.75
C ARG A 30 3.69 -19.05 -6.40
N LYS A 31 4.54 -20.06 -6.33
CA LYS A 31 5.97 -19.91 -5.99
C LYS A 31 6.86 -19.37 -7.11
N LYS A 32 6.38 -19.28 -8.35
CA LYS A 32 7.19 -18.93 -9.53
C LYS A 32 6.99 -17.48 -9.98
N THR A 33 7.77 -16.54 -9.46
CA THR A 33 7.74 -15.14 -9.96
C THR A 33 9.11 -14.44 -10.04
N GLY A 34 10.20 -15.19 -10.25
CA GLY A 34 11.55 -14.62 -10.45
C GLY A 34 11.68 -13.58 -11.59
N LEU A 35 10.74 -13.55 -12.55
CA LEU A 35 10.80 -12.68 -13.74
C LEU A 35 10.17 -11.29 -13.57
N VAL A 36 9.43 -11.05 -12.48
CA VAL A 36 8.62 -9.83 -12.33
C VAL A 36 9.46 -8.64 -11.88
N TYR A 37 10.55 -8.92 -11.15
CA TYR A 37 11.27 -7.96 -10.35
C TYR A 37 12.05 -6.90 -11.15
N HIS A 38 12.64 -7.28 -12.29
CA HIS A 38 13.35 -6.32 -13.15
C HIS A 38 12.44 -5.22 -13.72
N SER A 39 11.13 -5.48 -13.82
CA SER A 39 10.17 -4.51 -14.34
C SER A 39 9.82 -3.40 -13.33
N PHE A 40 10.12 -3.59 -12.04
CA PHE A 40 9.79 -2.62 -10.99
C PHE A 40 10.93 -1.71 -10.59
N GLN A 41 12.18 -2.01 -10.94
CA GLN A 41 13.34 -1.25 -10.46
C GLN A 41 13.21 0.25 -10.69
N LYS A 42 12.83 0.68 -11.91
CA LYS A 42 12.61 2.11 -12.22
C LYS A 42 11.50 2.77 -11.39
N ARG A 43 10.47 2.01 -10.99
CA ARG A 43 9.39 2.52 -10.12
C ARG A 43 9.90 2.65 -8.69
N ILE A 44 10.62 1.65 -8.19
CA ILE A 44 11.25 1.67 -6.87
C ILE A 44 12.23 2.84 -6.77
N ASP A 45 13.11 3.03 -7.76
CA ASP A 45 14.08 4.13 -7.78
C ASP A 45 13.37 5.50 -7.70
N ARG A 46 12.25 5.66 -8.43
CA ARG A 46 11.46 6.89 -8.38
C ARG A 46 10.82 7.10 -7.01
N ILE A 47 10.28 6.05 -6.41
CA ILE A 47 9.68 6.11 -5.08
C ILE A 47 10.73 6.47 -4.02
N GLU A 48 11.94 5.93 -4.11
CA GLU A 48 13.04 6.28 -3.20
C GLU A 48 13.43 7.75 -3.29
N LEU A 49 13.43 8.33 -4.50
CA LEU A 49 13.62 9.78 -4.68
C LEU A 49 12.48 10.59 -4.06
N GLN A 50 11.23 10.16 -4.25
CA GLN A 50 10.06 10.79 -3.63
C GLN A 50 10.14 10.73 -2.10
N LYS A 51 10.52 9.58 -1.53
CA LYS A 51 10.67 9.38 -0.09
C LYS A 51 11.69 10.33 0.52
N LYS A 52 12.85 10.51 -0.11
CA LYS A 52 13.85 11.50 0.36
C LYS A 52 13.29 12.93 0.35
N SER A 53 12.52 13.28 -0.68
CA SER A 53 11.88 14.59 -0.75
C SER A 53 10.80 14.78 0.32
N ILE A 54 10.00 13.74 0.56
CA ILE A 54 8.99 13.69 1.63
C ILE A 54 9.69 13.86 2.99
N GLU A 55 10.73 13.10 3.29
CA GLU A 55 11.47 13.16 4.55
C GLU A 55 12.06 14.56 4.79
N SER A 56 12.63 15.17 3.74
CA SER A 56 13.15 16.54 3.80
C SER A 56 12.06 17.56 4.13
N LYS A 57 10.90 17.48 3.49
CA LYS A 57 9.77 18.40 3.74
C LYS A 57 9.09 18.17 5.08
N VAL A 58 8.94 16.91 5.50
CA VAL A 58 8.46 16.56 6.84
C VAL A 58 9.40 17.11 7.90
N PHE A 59 10.72 17.06 7.67
CA PHE A 59 11.70 17.68 8.56
C PHE A 59 11.50 19.19 8.66
N LEU A 60 11.35 19.90 7.53
CA LEU A 60 11.07 21.34 7.52
C LEU A 60 9.78 21.69 8.28
N LEU A 61 8.71 20.92 8.06
CA LEU A 61 7.45 21.09 8.78
C LEU A 61 7.64 20.88 10.29
N LYS A 62 8.36 19.83 10.70
CA LYS A 62 8.66 19.57 12.10
C LYS A 62 9.47 20.70 12.74
N GLN A 63 10.45 21.23 12.03
CA GLN A 63 11.25 22.35 12.51
C GLN A 63 10.37 23.59 12.71
N HIS A 64 9.58 23.95 11.71
CA HIS A 64 8.62 25.06 11.78
C HIS A 64 7.69 24.95 12.99
N MET A 65 7.14 23.76 13.24
CA MET A 65 6.28 23.50 14.40
C MET A 65 7.05 23.55 15.73
N SER A 66 8.30 23.10 15.75
CA SER A 66 9.15 23.12 16.94
C SER A 66 9.54 24.55 17.36
N ASP A 67 9.58 25.47 16.39
CA ASP A 67 9.80 26.91 16.64
C ASP A 67 8.56 27.60 17.23
N GLY A 68 7.46 26.87 17.47
CA GLY A 68 6.23 27.38 18.08
C GLY A 68 5.25 28.01 17.08
N ASN A 69 5.54 27.91 15.79
CA ASN A 69 4.65 28.40 14.73
C ASN A 69 3.46 27.47 14.53
N LYS A 70 2.37 27.98 13.97
CA LYS A 70 1.20 27.17 13.63
C LYS A 70 1.35 26.54 12.25
N VAL A 71 0.62 25.44 11.99
CA VAL A 71 0.66 24.73 10.69
C VAL A 71 0.21 25.66 9.56
N GLU A 72 -0.78 26.52 9.80
CA GLU A 72 -1.35 27.40 8.78
C GLU A 72 -0.37 28.48 8.30
N ASP A 73 0.68 28.75 9.10
CA ASP A 73 1.75 29.69 8.80
C ASP A 73 2.90 29.03 8.00
N PHE A 74 2.88 27.71 7.82
CA PHE A 74 3.89 27.00 7.03
C PHE A 74 3.74 27.34 5.53
N ASP A 75 4.85 27.22 4.79
CA ASP A 75 4.85 27.52 3.35
C ASP A 75 3.83 26.63 2.61
N LYS A 76 2.77 27.27 2.09
CA LYS A 76 1.64 26.59 1.46
C LYS A 76 2.03 25.83 0.22
N SER A 77 3.03 26.32 -0.53
CA SER A 77 3.55 25.63 -1.71
C SER A 77 4.26 24.34 -1.32
N THR A 78 5.07 24.37 -0.26
CA THR A 78 5.77 23.20 0.28
C THR A 78 4.78 22.20 0.87
N MET A 79 3.74 22.66 1.55
CA MET A 79 2.68 21.80 2.07
C MET A 79 1.91 21.10 0.94
N PHE A 80 1.50 21.85 -0.08
CA PHE A 80 0.83 21.30 -1.26
C PHE A 80 1.71 20.26 -1.96
N ASP A 81 2.99 20.57 -2.20
CA ASP A 81 3.94 19.65 -2.83
C ASP A 81 4.14 18.39 -1.98
N LEU A 82 4.21 18.52 -0.65
CA LEU A 82 4.33 17.39 0.27
C LEU A 82 3.12 16.44 0.16
N ILE A 83 1.89 16.96 0.18
CA ILE A 83 0.67 16.15 0.04
C ILE A 83 0.63 15.45 -1.32
N CYS A 84 0.94 16.18 -2.40
CA CYS A 84 1.04 15.62 -3.73
C CYS A 84 2.07 14.49 -3.80
N MET A 85 3.23 14.65 -3.16
CA MET A 85 4.27 13.61 -3.11
C MET A 85 3.80 12.38 -2.32
N PHE A 86 3.08 12.55 -1.22
CA PHE A 86 2.45 11.42 -0.51
C PHE A 86 1.47 10.67 -1.41
N ALA A 87 0.53 11.38 -2.04
CA ALA A 87 -0.45 10.79 -2.94
C ALA A 87 0.22 9.98 -4.08
N GLN A 88 1.24 10.56 -4.71
CA GLN A 88 1.98 9.90 -5.79
C GLN A 88 2.81 8.71 -5.31
N GLY A 89 3.48 8.82 -4.16
CA GLY A 89 4.28 7.74 -3.57
C GLY A 89 3.39 6.55 -3.20
N THR A 90 2.28 6.81 -2.52
CA THR A 90 1.30 5.80 -2.11
C THR A 90 0.69 5.09 -3.33
N LEU A 91 0.25 5.84 -4.35
CA LEU A 91 -0.26 5.25 -5.60
C LEU A 91 0.78 4.38 -6.31
N SER A 92 2.05 4.81 -6.30
CA SER A 92 3.13 4.06 -6.93
C SER A 92 3.35 2.71 -6.25
N TYR A 93 3.30 2.66 -4.91
CA TYR A 93 3.33 1.40 -4.17
C TYR A 93 2.10 0.53 -4.43
N PHE A 94 0.89 1.10 -4.52
CA PHE A 94 -0.30 0.33 -4.89
C PHE A 94 -0.16 -0.33 -6.27
N GLU A 95 0.43 0.34 -7.25
CA GLU A 95 0.62 -0.24 -8.58
C GLU A 95 1.70 -1.33 -8.61
N ILE A 96 2.73 -1.23 -7.75
CA ILE A 96 3.67 -2.33 -7.51
C ILE A 96 2.91 -3.49 -6.87
N TYR A 97 2.16 -3.24 -5.79
CA TYR A 97 1.44 -4.27 -5.07
C TYR A 97 0.41 -5.00 -5.94
N LYS A 98 -0.39 -4.26 -6.72
CA LYS A 98 -1.29 -4.84 -7.74
C LYS A 98 -0.54 -5.78 -8.69
N SER A 99 0.65 -5.38 -9.12
CA SER A 99 1.45 -6.21 -10.01
C SER A 99 1.95 -7.46 -9.28
N CYS A 100 2.43 -7.33 -8.04
CA CYS A 100 2.78 -8.46 -7.18
C CYS A 100 1.62 -9.46 -7.05
N LEU A 101 0.41 -8.98 -6.72
CA LEU A 101 -0.80 -9.82 -6.67
C LEU A 101 -1.05 -10.53 -7.99
N LYS A 102 -0.97 -9.81 -9.12
CA LYS A 102 -1.24 -10.39 -10.44
C LYS A 102 -0.32 -11.56 -10.76
N PHE A 103 0.97 -11.44 -10.43
CA PHE A 103 1.92 -12.48 -10.77
C PHE A 103 1.94 -13.62 -9.76
N SER A 104 1.64 -13.32 -8.50
CA SER A 104 1.74 -14.29 -7.44
C SER A 104 0.44 -15.00 -7.13
N LEU A 105 -0.73 -14.37 -7.23
CA LEU A 105 -1.98 -15.04 -6.85
C LEU A 105 -2.26 -16.24 -7.77
N ASN A 106 -2.75 -17.32 -7.17
CA ASN A 106 -3.22 -18.48 -7.90
C ASN A 106 -4.65 -18.25 -8.39
N PHE A 107 -4.79 -17.53 -9.51
CA PHE A 107 -6.08 -17.13 -10.09
C PHE A 107 -7.07 -18.28 -10.27
N GLU A 108 -6.61 -19.44 -10.72
CA GLU A 108 -7.45 -20.64 -10.85
C GLU A 108 -8.06 -21.04 -9.52
N LYS A 109 -7.25 -21.05 -8.44
CA LYS A 109 -7.70 -21.44 -7.10
C LYS A 109 -8.70 -20.47 -6.50
N ILE A 110 -8.59 -19.18 -6.83
CA ILE A 110 -9.52 -18.13 -6.38
C ILE A 110 -10.62 -17.79 -7.40
N GLY A 111 -10.74 -18.58 -8.48
CA GLY A 111 -11.84 -18.45 -9.45
C GLY A 111 -11.75 -17.24 -10.38
N ILE A 112 -10.57 -16.66 -10.60
CA ILE A 112 -10.35 -15.59 -11.58
C ILE A 112 -10.01 -16.22 -12.94
N VAL A 113 -10.84 -15.95 -13.95
CA VAL A 113 -10.65 -16.45 -15.32
C VAL A 113 -10.01 -15.42 -16.27
N LYS A 114 -10.01 -14.14 -15.88
CA LYS A 114 -9.49 -13.06 -16.71
C LYS A 114 -7.96 -13.01 -16.65
N GLU A 115 -7.31 -12.84 -17.80
CA GLU A 115 -5.84 -12.75 -17.89
C GLU A 115 -5.26 -11.47 -17.24
N ASN A 116 -6.06 -10.41 -17.19
CA ASN A 116 -5.65 -9.12 -16.63
C ASN A 116 -6.72 -8.55 -15.69
N PRO A 117 -6.90 -9.15 -14.49
CA PRO A 117 -7.89 -8.71 -13.53
C PRO A 117 -7.55 -7.35 -12.93
N GLY A 118 -8.59 -6.63 -12.51
CA GLY A 118 -8.45 -5.39 -11.76
C GLY A 118 -7.91 -5.62 -10.35
N TYR A 119 -7.45 -4.56 -9.68
CA TYR A 119 -7.05 -4.65 -8.27
C TYR A 119 -8.22 -5.09 -7.39
N ASN A 120 -9.37 -4.40 -7.49
CA ASN A 120 -10.58 -4.73 -6.75
C ASN A 120 -11.03 -6.17 -7.01
N GLU A 121 -11.01 -6.61 -8.27
CA GLU A 121 -11.36 -7.98 -8.67
C GLU A 121 -10.47 -9.01 -7.96
N MET A 122 -9.15 -8.80 -7.94
CA MET A 122 -8.21 -9.70 -7.23
C MET A 122 -8.49 -9.74 -5.72
N ILE A 123 -8.72 -8.60 -5.08
CA ILE A 123 -9.01 -8.54 -3.64
C ILE A 123 -10.37 -9.16 -3.32
N ASP A 124 -11.38 -8.92 -4.15
CA ASP A 124 -12.72 -9.44 -3.93
C ASP A 124 -12.75 -10.96 -4.06
N HIS A 125 -12.13 -11.51 -5.11
CA HIS A 125 -12.00 -12.97 -5.26
C HIS A 125 -11.18 -13.61 -4.14
N LEU A 126 -10.13 -12.95 -3.66
CA LEU A 126 -9.37 -13.41 -2.52
C LEU A 126 -10.19 -13.40 -1.22
N GLY A 127 -11.00 -12.36 -1.01
CA GLY A 127 -11.91 -12.24 0.14
C GLY A 127 -13.10 -13.21 0.09
N ASP A 128 -13.51 -13.62 -1.11
CA ASP A 128 -14.59 -14.59 -1.33
C ASP A 128 -14.08 -16.05 -1.30
N TYR A 129 -12.76 -16.27 -1.28
CA TYR A 129 -12.17 -17.60 -1.26
C TYR A 129 -12.57 -18.40 -0.02
N LYS A 130 -12.96 -19.65 -0.25
CA LYS A 130 -13.34 -20.61 0.78
C LYS A 130 -12.50 -21.87 0.69
N ASN A 131 -11.97 -22.31 1.83
CA ASN A 131 -11.38 -23.62 1.98
C ASN A 131 -12.39 -24.54 2.67
N ASN A 132 -12.84 -25.60 1.99
CA ASN A 132 -13.86 -26.52 2.50
C ASN A 132 -15.14 -25.81 2.99
N GLY A 133 -15.57 -24.77 2.28
CA GLY A 133 -16.76 -23.99 2.61
C GLY A 133 -16.57 -22.90 3.67
N ILE A 134 -15.40 -22.84 4.33
CA ILE A 134 -15.06 -21.84 5.34
C ILE A 134 -14.30 -20.69 4.69
N GLN A 135 -14.70 -19.45 4.95
CA GLN A 135 -13.97 -18.27 4.48
C GLN A 135 -12.59 -18.21 5.13
N VAL A 136 -11.55 -18.06 4.29
CA VAL A 136 -10.17 -17.89 4.80
C VAL A 136 -9.95 -16.46 5.27
N PHE A 137 -10.55 -15.49 4.57
CA PHE A 137 -10.44 -14.08 4.90
C PHE A 137 -11.81 -13.45 5.06
N HIS A 138 -11.90 -12.46 5.95
CA HIS A 138 -13.03 -11.53 5.95
C HIS A 138 -12.81 -10.49 4.85
N LYS A 139 -13.68 -10.49 3.83
CA LYS A 139 -13.59 -9.58 2.67
C LYS A 139 -13.45 -8.11 3.08
N ALA A 140 -14.28 -7.63 4.01
CA ALA A 140 -14.17 -6.26 4.52
C ALA A 140 -12.80 -6.00 5.17
N GLY A 141 -12.31 -6.95 5.97
CA GLY A 141 -10.99 -6.87 6.59
C GLY A 141 -9.85 -6.78 5.58
N LEU A 142 -9.88 -7.56 4.49
CA LEU A 142 -8.87 -7.44 3.42
C LEU A 142 -8.94 -6.10 2.71
N ARG A 143 -10.15 -5.61 2.42
CA ARG A 143 -10.32 -4.32 1.74
C ARG A 143 -9.76 -3.16 2.56
N THR A 144 -10.01 -3.16 3.86
CA THR A 144 -9.42 -2.19 4.80
C THR A 144 -7.91 -2.38 4.89
N PHE A 145 -7.42 -3.61 5.07
CA PHE A 145 -5.99 -3.88 5.24
C PHE A 145 -5.17 -3.48 4.01
N PHE A 146 -5.67 -3.76 2.81
CA PHE A 146 -5.03 -3.38 1.55
C PHE A 146 -5.46 -2.00 1.03
N ASN A 147 -6.15 -1.23 1.87
CA ASN A 147 -6.66 0.10 1.66
C ASN A 147 -7.18 0.34 0.21
N VAL A 148 -8.15 -0.50 -0.17
CA VAL A 148 -8.72 -0.53 -1.53
C VAL A 148 -9.35 0.81 -1.91
N ASP A 149 -9.97 1.49 -0.95
CA ASP A 149 -10.73 2.71 -1.22
C ASP A 149 -9.78 3.90 -1.42
N LEU A 150 -8.75 4.08 -0.58
CA LEU A 150 -7.69 5.07 -0.84
C LEU A 150 -6.99 4.83 -2.18
N ARG A 151 -6.72 3.57 -2.54
CA ARG A 151 -6.16 3.23 -3.85
C ARG A 151 -7.04 3.72 -5.00
N ASN A 152 -8.36 3.57 -4.88
CA ASN A 152 -9.31 3.96 -5.92
C ASN A 152 -9.43 5.48 -6.02
N VAL A 153 -9.48 6.16 -4.88
CA VAL A 153 -9.45 7.62 -4.76
C VAL A 153 -8.23 8.20 -5.46
N LEU A 154 -7.04 7.69 -5.15
CA LEU A 154 -5.80 8.13 -5.78
C LEU A 154 -5.76 7.81 -7.27
N LYS A 155 -6.31 6.67 -7.68
CA LYS A 155 -6.31 6.27 -9.09
C LYS A 155 -7.22 7.13 -9.97
N ASN A 156 -8.28 7.67 -9.39
CA ASN A 156 -9.32 8.44 -10.06
C ASN A 156 -9.20 9.95 -9.82
N ASP A 157 -8.12 10.41 -9.18
CA ASP A 157 -7.92 11.80 -8.76
C ASP A 157 -9.13 12.38 -8.00
N SER A 158 -9.81 11.52 -7.22
CA SER A 158 -11.05 11.87 -6.49
C SER A 158 -10.75 12.35 -5.07
N TRP A 159 -9.76 13.24 -4.96
CA TRP A 159 -9.29 13.81 -3.71
C TRP A 159 -8.96 15.29 -3.89
N TRP A 160 -8.93 16.05 -2.80
CA TRP A 160 -8.57 17.46 -2.77
C TRP A 160 -7.80 17.79 -1.50
N ILE A 161 -7.31 19.03 -1.42
CA ILE A 161 -6.68 19.56 -0.21
C ILE A 161 -7.67 20.54 0.42
N ASN A 162 -8.06 20.28 1.67
CA ASN A 162 -9.02 21.13 2.38
C ASN A 162 -8.34 22.40 2.94
N ASN A 163 -9.12 23.25 3.61
CA ASN A 163 -8.61 24.52 4.16
C ASN A 163 -7.59 24.35 5.29
N ASN A 164 -7.51 23.16 5.90
CA ASN A 164 -6.53 22.80 6.93
C ASN A 164 -5.24 22.21 6.33
N PHE A 165 -5.11 22.17 5.00
CA PHE A 165 -4.04 21.47 4.30
C PHE A 165 -4.00 19.97 4.58
N GLU A 166 -5.17 19.34 4.64
CA GLU A 166 -5.28 17.89 4.78
C GLU A 166 -5.70 17.27 3.44
N PHE A 167 -5.16 16.09 3.15
CA PHE A 167 -5.60 15.29 2.02
C PHE A 167 -7.00 14.78 2.32
N THR A 168 -7.96 15.14 1.49
CA THR A 168 -9.38 14.84 1.73
C THR A 168 -9.97 14.09 0.56
N TYR A 169 -10.80 13.10 0.85
CA TYR A 169 -11.53 12.33 -0.14
C TYR A 169 -12.86 11.83 0.41
N GLU A 170 -13.74 11.40 -0.49
CA GLU A 170 -15.01 10.78 -0.14
C GLU A 170 -14.92 9.27 -0.34
N GLU A 171 -15.33 8.50 0.66
CA GLU A 171 -15.50 7.06 0.58
C GLU A 171 -16.76 6.71 -0.26
N PRO A 172 -16.89 5.45 -0.76
CA PRO A 172 -18.03 5.07 -1.58
C PRO A 172 -19.42 5.25 -0.93
N ASP A 173 -19.50 5.34 0.40
CA ASP A 173 -20.73 5.56 1.15
C ASP A 173 -21.07 7.05 1.37
N GLY A 174 -20.24 7.96 0.86
CA GLY A 174 -20.38 9.41 1.01
C GLY A 174 -19.67 9.98 2.23
N THR A 175 -18.95 9.16 3.01
CA THR A 175 -18.19 9.65 4.17
C THR A 175 -16.96 10.42 3.71
N GLU A 176 -16.84 11.69 4.12
CA GLU A 176 -15.63 12.49 3.90
C GLU A 176 -14.57 12.15 4.94
N LEU A 177 -13.37 11.80 4.46
CA LEU A 177 -12.19 11.52 5.27
C LEU A 177 -11.09 12.52 4.94
N SER A 178 -10.54 13.16 5.98
CA SER A 178 -9.37 14.04 5.89
C SER A 178 -8.19 13.41 6.63
N LEU A 179 -7.06 13.28 5.93
CA LEU A 179 -5.81 12.75 6.44
C LEU A 179 -4.82 13.90 6.61
N SER A 180 -4.34 14.05 7.84
CA SER A 180 -3.18 14.87 8.17
C SER A 180 -1.91 14.32 7.51
N ILE A 181 -0.85 15.12 7.51
CA ILE A 181 0.49 14.70 7.06
C ILE A 181 0.97 13.45 7.81
N GLY A 182 0.65 13.32 9.11
CA GLY A 182 1.01 12.15 9.89
C GLY A 182 0.30 10.88 9.45
N GLU A 183 -0.98 10.98 9.12
CA GLU A 183 -1.79 9.86 8.64
C GLU A 183 -1.39 9.44 7.22
N LEU A 184 -1.16 10.41 6.31
CA LEU A 184 -0.60 10.11 4.99
C LEU A 184 0.74 9.38 5.06
N TYR A 185 1.58 9.75 6.04
CA TYR A 185 2.84 9.05 6.25
C TYR A 185 2.64 7.61 6.71
N GLY A 186 1.63 7.37 7.56
CA GLY A 186 1.18 6.06 7.96
C GLY A 186 0.66 5.23 6.79
N GLU A 187 -0.18 5.80 5.93
CA GLU A 187 -0.70 5.13 4.73
C GLU A 187 0.41 4.73 3.75
N LEU A 188 1.38 5.64 3.54
CA LEU A 188 2.55 5.34 2.72
C LEU A 188 3.37 4.18 3.33
N ALA A 189 3.59 4.18 4.65
CA ALA A 189 4.33 3.12 5.34
C ALA A 189 3.59 1.78 5.26
N SER A 190 2.27 1.79 5.42
CA SER A 190 1.39 0.62 5.36
C SER A 190 1.47 -0.08 4.00
N ILE A 191 1.27 0.64 2.90
CA ILE A 191 1.32 -0.01 1.58
C ILE A 191 2.74 -0.44 1.21
N ASN A 192 3.76 0.31 1.63
CA ASN A 192 5.16 -0.07 1.41
C ASN A 192 5.51 -1.37 2.16
N SER A 193 5.10 -1.50 3.43
CA SER A 193 5.38 -2.70 4.21
C SER A 193 4.73 -3.94 3.60
N ILE A 194 3.53 -3.79 3.02
CA ILE A 194 2.84 -4.87 2.31
C ILE A 194 3.62 -5.26 1.05
N VAL A 195 4.09 -4.29 0.26
CA VAL A 195 4.93 -4.56 -0.91
C VAL A 195 6.18 -5.32 -0.51
N LEU A 196 6.93 -4.83 0.50
CA LEU A 196 8.12 -5.51 1.01
C LEU A 196 7.82 -6.91 1.53
N GLY A 197 6.72 -7.05 2.29
CA GLY A 197 6.19 -8.32 2.80
C GLY A 197 5.98 -9.33 1.73
N PHE A 198 5.21 -8.93 0.74
CA PHE A 198 4.90 -9.77 -0.37
C PHE A 198 6.17 -10.17 -1.12
N THR A 199 7.05 -9.22 -1.38
CA THR A 199 8.25 -9.50 -2.17
C THR A 199 9.29 -10.37 -1.48
N GLU A 200 9.60 -10.10 -0.21
CA GLU A 200 10.63 -10.83 0.53
C GLU A 200 10.16 -12.24 0.90
N ASN A 201 8.90 -12.39 1.30
CA ASN A 201 8.38 -13.71 1.62
C ASN A 201 8.18 -14.57 0.35
N HIS A 202 7.95 -13.94 -0.81
CA HIS A 202 7.99 -14.66 -2.08
C HIS A 202 9.39 -15.18 -2.42
N GLN A 203 10.44 -14.37 -2.24
CA GLN A 203 11.83 -14.80 -2.45
C GLN A 203 12.21 -15.98 -1.55
N LYS A 204 11.88 -15.90 -0.25
CA LYS A 204 12.12 -17.01 0.70
C LYS A 204 11.42 -18.31 0.30
N ASN A 205 10.23 -18.22 -0.29
CA ASN A 205 9.49 -19.40 -0.73
C ASN A 205 9.98 -19.98 -2.06
N SER A 206 10.65 -19.20 -2.91
CA SER A 206 11.29 -19.70 -4.13
C SER A 206 12.64 -20.35 -3.87
N ASP A 207 13.40 -19.86 -2.89
CA ASP A 207 14.76 -20.35 -2.59
C ASP A 207 14.77 -21.72 -1.88
N ASN A 208 13.62 -22.20 -1.43
CA ASN A 208 13.45 -23.48 -0.74
C ASN A 208 13.09 -24.66 -1.67
N GLU A 209 12.99 -24.45 -2.98
CA GLU A 209 12.86 -25.55 -3.95
C GLU A 209 14.24 -25.89 -4.55
N PRO A 210 14.65 -27.18 -4.55
CA PRO A 210 15.77 -27.60 -5.36
C PRO A 210 15.44 -27.26 -6.82
N LEU A 211 16.43 -26.76 -7.56
CA LEU A 211 16.36 -26.71 -9.01
C LEU A 211 16.20 -28.14 -9.52
N GLU A 212 14.98 -28.55 -9.85
CA GLU A 212 14.71 -29.73 -10.67
C GLU A 212 15.07 -29.48 -12.13
#